data_AF-A0A924TGZ1-F1
#
_entry.id   AF-A0A924TGZ1-F1
#
_cell.length_a   1.000
_cell.length_b   1.000
_cell.length_c   1.000
_cell.angle_alpha   90.00
_cell.angle_beta   90.00
_cell.angle_gamma   90.00
#
_symmetry.space_group_name_H-M   'P 1'
#
loop_
_entity.id
_entity.type
_entity.pdbx_description
1 polymer ?
#
loop_
_entity_poly.entity_id
_entity_poly.type
_entity_poly.pdbx_seq_one_letter_code
_entity_poly.pdbx_strand_id
1 'polypeptide(L)'
;MPIKFLTIAFLLTSIFASAQNKNKVLPAIDTTDFADAAHHWYDIYDKGNIINPLPGKPRYLATQLTAIADNILLYQKDNGGWPKNYDMQAILLPAQKDSLLAAKHQENTTFDNNTTHTQITALAQVYYITKIEKYKAAILNGLRYIKASQYANGGWPQYYPLETNYSRHITYNDDVFSGIMWLLKDIVDGKPAYQFLDVTDKNQLHAIYEKGLDCILKTQINDAGKPTAWCQQYDEITLQPAWARKFEPPSICNGESVEIVLLLMAIKNPDKPIIDAVQNAITWFKQSKILNTKVKTIPAPRLQTPYKISTMDKIVVIDSAAPPIWTRYYELKTHRPLFCNRDS
;
A
#
# COMPACT_ATOMS: atom_id res chain seq x y z
N MET A 1 -64.24 -60.29 31.30
CA MET A 1 -64.22 -58.81 31.44
C MET A 1 -63.78 -58.52 32.86
N PRO A 2 -62.66 -57.82 33.10
CA PRO A 2 -62.40 -56.47 32.60
C PRO A 2 -61.02 -56.29 31.93
N ILE A 3 -60.90 -55.12 31.30
CA ILE A 3 -59.90 -54.67 30.32
C ILE A 3 -58.69 -54.06 31.05
N LYS A 4 -57.48 -54.48 30.67
CA LYS A 4 -56.20 -53.86 31.08
C LYS A 4 -55.94 -52.64 30.19
N PHE A 5 -55.93 -51.44 30.76
CA PHE A 5 -55.48 -50.22 30.07
C PHE A 5 -53.97 -50.05 30.27
N LEU A 6 -53.24 -50.13 29.15
CA LEU A 6 -51.83 -49.80 29.03
C LEU A 6 -51.71 -48.29 28.81
N THR A 7 -51.08 -47.56 29.74
CA THR A 7 -50.84 -46.12 29.59
C THR A 7 -49.45 -45.91 28.99
N ILE A 8 -49.39 -45.49 27.73
CA ILE A 8 -48.16 -45.12 27.03
C ILE A 8 -47.89 -43.65 27.28
N ALA A 9 -46.78 -43.33 27.95
CA ALA A 9 -46.30 -41.98 28.14
C ALA A 9 -45.56 -41.49 26.88
N PHE A 10 -46.10 -40.48 26.21
CA PHE A 10 -45.42 -39.74 25.15
C PHE A 10 -44.50 -38.67 25.78
N LEU A 11 -43.19 -38.85 25.67
CA LEU A 11 -42.20 -37.80 25.94
C LEU A 11 -42.15 -36.85 24.73
N LEU A 12 -42.73 -35.67 24.89
CA LEU A 12 -42.51 -34.51 24.00
C LEU A 12 -41.19 -33.84 24.40
N THR A 13 -40.13 -34.06 23.61
CA THR A 13 -38.88 -33.31 23.73
C THR A 13 -39.01 -31.98 22.98
N SER A 14 -39.34 -30.92 23.73
CA SER A 14 -39.24 -29.55 23.25
C SER A 14 -37.77 -29.15 23.10
N ILE A 15 -37.28 -29.08 21.86
CA ILE A 15 -35.98 -28.49 21.51
C ILE A 15 -36.12 -26.98 21.64
N PHE A 16 -35.71 -26.43 22.78
CA PHE A 16 -35.46 -24.99 22.89
C PHE A 16 -34.13 -24.67 22.17
N ALA A 17 -34.24 -24.12 20.97
CA ALA A 17 -33.11 -23.47 20.31
C ALA A 17 -32.76 -22.19 21.10
N SER A 18 -31.78 -22.28 22.00
CA SER A 18 -31.11 -21.12 22.58
C SER A 18 -30.33 -20.42 21.46
N ALA A 19 -30.92 -19.41 20.84
CA ALA A 19 -30.19 -18.43 20.05
C ALA A 19 -29.25 -17.66 20.99
N GLN A 20 -28.00 -18.11 21.10
CA GLN A 20 -26.95 -17.30 21.70
C GLN A 20 -26.70 -16.11 20.77
N ASN A 21 -27.36 -14.99 21.06
CA ASN A 21 -26.93 -13.66 20.64
C ASN A 21 -25.60 -13.36 21.36
N LYS A 22 -24.51 -14.00 20.91
CA LYS A 22 -23.18 -13.49 21.19
C LYS A 22 -23.15 -12.13 20.50
N ASN A 23 -22.98 -11.05 21.27
CA ASN A 23 -22.54 -9.76 20.76
C ASN A 23 -21.32 -10.04 19.87
N LYS A 24 -21.57 -10.20 18.58
CA LYS A 24 -20.55 -10.53 17.60
C LYS A 24 -19.78 -9.23 17.47
N VAL A 25 -18.66 -9.13 18.18
CA VAL A 25 -17.72 -8.02 18.01
C VAL A 25 -17.45 -7.98 16.51
N LEU A 26 -17.98 -6.95 15.85
CA LEU A 26 -17.75 -6.79 14.42
C LEU A 26 -16.23 -6.64 14.27
N PRO A 27 -15.60 -7.44 13.40
CA PRO A 27 -14.17 -7.25 13.13
C PRO A 27 -13.97 -5.80 12.68
N ALA A 28 -12.95 -5.14 13.20
CA ALA A 28 -12.57 -3.80 12.76
C ALA A 28 -11.82 -3.89 11.43
N ILE A 29 -11.96 -2.88 10.59
CA ILE A 29 -11.10 -2.72 9.41
C ILE A 29 -9.72 -2.24 9.88
N ASP A 30 -8.66 -2.74 9.26
CA ASP A 30 -7.34 -2.16 9.48
C ASP A 30 -7.28 -0.81 8.79
N THR A 31 -7.07 0.25 9.56
CA THR A 31 -7.01 1.64 9.07
C THR A 31 -5.59 2.19 9.07
N THR A 32 -4.60 1.40 9.46
CA THR A 32 -3.20 1.84 9.53
C THR A 32 -2.68 2.27 8.16
N ASP A 33 -3.06 1.52 7.12
CA ASP A 33 -2.81 1.80 5.72
C ASP A 33 -3.32 3.18 5.24
N PHE A 34 -4.32 3.77 5.91
CA PHE A 34 -4.86 5.09 5.56
C PHE A 34 -4.23 6.24 6.36
N ALA A 35 -3.32 5.94 7.30
CA ALA A 35 -2.77 6.96 8.18
C ALA A 35 -1.94 8.02 7.44
N ASP A 36 -1.15 7.61 6.44
CA ASP A 36 -0.32 8.53 5.67
C ASP A 36 -1.17 9.46 4.79
N ALA A 37 -2.15 8.92 4.07
CA ALA A 37 -3.10 9.73 3.30
C ALA A 37 -3.90 10.70 4.18
N ALA A 38 -4.29 10.28 5.39
CA ALA A 38 -4.95 11.15 6.35
C ALA A 38 -4.03 12.27 6.85
N HIS A 39 -2.76 11.96 7.18
CA HIS A 39 -1.77 12.95 7.57
C HIS A 39 -1.61 14.03 6.49
N HIS A 40 -1.43 13.61 5.24
CA HIS A 40 -1.33 14.52 4.11
C HIS A 40 -2.57 15.40 3.96
N TRP A 41 -3.77 14.83 4.03
CA TRP A 41 -5.01 15.60 3.87
C TRP A 41 -5.19 16.69 4.94
N TYR A 42 -4.78 16.38 6.17
CA TYR A 42 -5.00 17.27 7.30
C TYR A 42 -3.92 18.32 7.51
N ASP A 43 -2.68 18.00 7.17
CA ASP A 43 -1.52 18.78 7.60
C ASP A 43 -0.79 19.46 6.43
N ILE A 44 -1.14 19.11 5.18
CA ILE A 44 -0.58 19.71 3.97
C ILE A 44 -1.72 20.32 3.15
N TYR A 45 -1.65 21.64 2.94
CA TYR A 45 -2.59 22.32 2.06
C TYR A 45 -2.32 21.95 0.60
N ASP A 46 -3.34 21.44 -0.09
CA ASP A 46 -3.32 21.19 -1.53
C ASP A 46 -4.50 21.90 -2.20
N LYS A 47 -4.18 22.78 -3.15
CA LYS A 47 -5.18 23.51 -3.96
C LYS A 47 -5.96 22.60 -4.92
N GLY A 48 -5.44 21.40 -5.20
CA GLY A 48 -6.08 20.39 -6.05
C GLY A 48 -7.10 19.52 -5.32
N ASN A 49 -7.29 19.71 -4.01
CA ASN A 49 -8.27 18.96 -3.24
C ASN A 49 -9.70 19.23 -3.73
N ILE A 50 -10.45 18.16 -3.99
CA ILE A 50 -11.88 18.23 -4.36
C ILE A 50 -12.68 18.73 -3.16
N ILE A 51 -12.29 18.29 -1.96
CA ILE A 51 -12.88 18.71 -0.69
C ILE A 51 -11.80 18.92 0.36
N ASN A 52 -12.07 19.82 1.30
CA ASN A 52 -11.17 20.10 2.43
C ASN A 52 -11.67 19.45 3.73
N PRO A 53 -10.77 19.18 4.70
CA PRO A 53 -11.13 18.70 6.02
C PRO A 53 -12.15 19.59 6.75
N LEU A 54 -13.04 18.96 7.53
CA LEU A 54 -13.91 19.69 8.46
C LEU A 54 -13.14 20.09 9.73
N PRO A 55 -13.50 21.21 10.37
CA PRO A 55 -13.02 21.52 11.72
C PRO A 55 -13.29 20.36 12.69
N GLY A 56 -12.34 20.08 13.58
CA GLY A 56 -12.44 18.97 14.53
C GLY A 56 -12.18 17.58 13.94
N LYS A 57 -11.94 17.45 12.62
CA LYS A 57 -11.54 16.22 11.94
C LYS A 57 -12.40 15.01 12.37
N PRO A 58 -13.75 15.05 12.26
CA PRO A 58 -14.61 13.96 12.71
C PRO A 58 -14.37 12.69 11.88
N ARG A 59 -14.23 11.54 12.55
CA ARG A 59 -13.91 10.24 11.92
C ARG A 59 -14.84 9.13 12.40
N TYR A 60 -15.16 8.20 11.50
CA TYR A 60 -15.77 6.93 11.84
C TYR A 60 -14.79 6.04 12.62
N LEU A 61 -15.33 5.28 13.57
CA LEU A 61 -14.58 4.22 14.24
C LEU A 61 -14.30 3.09 13.25
N ALA A 62 -13.17 2.38 13.43
CA ALA A 62 -12.78 1.26 12.56
C ALA A 62 -13.80 0.10 12.54
N THR A 63 -14.71 0.03 13.50
CA THR A 63 -15.83 -0.93 13.55
C THR A 63 -17.01 -0.54 12.68
N GLN A 64 -17.07 0.69 12.17
CA GLN A 64 -18.13 1.19 11.28
C GLN A 64 -17.81 0.86 9.81
N LEU A 65 -17.68 -0.44 9.54
CA LEU A 65 -17.18 -0.99 8.28
C LEU A 65 -17.85 -0.42 7.03
N THR A 66 -19.18 -0.39 6.99
CA THR A 66 -19.92 0.08 5.81
C THR A 66 -19.78 1.58 5.60
N ALA A 67 -19.66 2.38 6.66
CA ALA A 67 -19.47 3.82 6.53
C ALA A 67 -18.10 4.15 5.92
N ILE A 68 -17.05 3.44 6.35
CA ILE A 68 -15.70 3.56 5.78
C ILE A 68 -15.67 3.03 4.34
N ALA A 69 -16.27 1.87 4.06
CA ALA A 69 -16.33 1.32 2.71
C ALA A 69 -17.11 2.22 1.73
N ASP A 70 -18.20 2.84 2.19
CA ASP A 70 -18.96 3.80 1.39
C ASP A 70 -18.15 5.06 1.08
N ASN A 71 -17.35 5.55 2.04
CA ASN A 71 -16.37 6.59 1.75
C ASN A 71 -15.37 6.15 0.68
N ILE A 72 -14.79 4.96 0.80
CA ILE A 72 -13.84 4.44 -0.20
C ILE A 72 -14.49 4.46 -1.60
N LEU A 73 -15.75 4.03 -1.74
CA LEU A 73 -16.48 4.06 -3.02
C LEU A 73 -16.73 5.49 -3.56
N LEU A 74 -16.93 6.47 -2.69
CA LEU A 74 -17.10 7.87 -3.11
C LEU A 74 -15.83 8.40 -3.80
N TYR A 75 -14.65 8.01 -3.32
CA TYR A 75 -13.37 8.45 -3.89
C TYR A 75 -12.93 7.67 -5.13
N GLN A 76 -13.45 6.45 -5.37
CA GLN A 76 -13.09 5.68 -6.56
C GLN A 76 -13.52 6.44 -7.83
N LYS A 77 -12.59 6.60 -8.77
CA LYS A 77 -12.83 7.26 -10.07
C LYS A 77 -13.34 6.27 -11.11
N ASP A 78 -13.84 6.78 -12.23
CA ASP A 78 -14.44 5.96 -13.29
C ASP A 78 -13.43 5.01 -13.95
N ASN A 79 -12.14 5.36 -13.92
CA ASN A 79 -11.06 4.48 -14.38
C ASN A 79 -10.73 3.34 -13.41
N GLY A 80 -11.36 3.32 -12.22
CA GLY A 80 -11.22 2.28 -11.19
C GLY A 80 -10.17 2.56 -10.12
N GLY A 81 -9.32 3.59 -10.29
CA GLY A 81 -8.31 3.99 -9.31
C GLY A 81 -8.84 4.98 -8.26
N TRP A 82 -7.95 5.38 -7.33
CA TRP A 82 -8.26 6.37 -6.29
C TRP A 82 -7.30 7.57 -6.36
N PRO A 83 -7.77 8.78 -6.03
CA PRO A 83 -6.89 9.90 -5.73
C PRO A 83 -6.24 9.69 -4.35
N LYS A 84 -5.02 10.19 -4.16
CA LYS A 84 -4.32 10.13 -2.87
C LYS A 84 -4.77 11.23 -1.91
N ASN A 85 -4.28 11.15 -0.68
CA ASN A 85 -4.34 12.21 0.33
C ASN A 85 -5.76 12.59 0.77
N TYR A 86 -6.60 11.58 1.00
CA TYR A 86 -7.89 11.72 1.67
C TYR A 86 -7.99 10.71 2.82
N ASP A 87 -8.61 11.11 3.93
CA ASP A 87 -8.89 10.21 5.04
C ASP A 87 -10.18 9.42 4.78
N MET A 88 -10.04 8.12 4.53
CA MET A 88 -11.18 7.23 4.26
C MET A 88 -12.13 7.11 5.47
N GLN A 89 -11.68 7.45 6.68
CA GLN A 89 -12.52 7.45 7.88
C GLN A 89 -13.30 8.76 8.09
N ALA A 90 -13.06 9.80 7.30
CA ALA A 90 -13.64 11.12 7.57
C ALA A 90 -15.18 11.12 7.47
N ILE A 91 -15.85 11.75 8.43
CA ILE A 91 -17.29 11.98 8.35
C ILE A 91 -17.52 13.19 7.44
N LEU A 92 -18.12 12.95 6.27
CA LEU A 92 -18.32 13.96 5.24
C LEU A 92 -19.74 14.57 5.30
N LEU A 93 -19.83 15.88 5.04
CA LEU A 93 -21.09 16.58 4.80
C LEU A 93 -21.73 16.14 3.47
N PRO A 94 -23.07 16.25 3.30
CA PRO A 94 -23.73 15.97 2.03
C PRO A 94 -23.10 16.69 0.83
N ALA A 95 -22.84 18.00 0.95
CA ALA A 95 -22.21 18.78 -0.11
C ALA A 95 -20.80 18.28 -0.50
N GLN A 96 -20.01 17.78 0.46
CA GLN A 96 -18.71 17.18 0.16
C GLN A 96 -18.87 15.87 -0.64
N LYS A 97 -19.88 15.06 -0.31
CA LYS A 97 -20.21 13.85 -1.08
C LYS A 97 -20.65 14.20 -2.49
N ASP A 98 -21.47 15.24 -2.65
CA ASP A 98 -21.91 15.72 -3.97
C ASP A 98 -20.72 16.18 -4.84
N SER A 99 -19.76 16.90 -4.25
CA SER A 99 -18.52 17.29 -4.96
C SER A 99 -17.69 16.09 -5.39
N LEU A 100 -17.55 15.05 -4.54
CA LEU A 100 -16.83 13.83 -4.89
C LEU A 100 -17.52 13.05 -6.03
N LEU A 101 -18.85 12.94 -5.97
CA LEU A 101 -19.66 12.29 -7.02
C LEU A 101 -19.52 13.01 -8.36
N ALA A 102 -19.59 14.35 -8.36
CA ALA A 102 -19.42 15.15 -9.57
C ALA A 102 -18.02 15.00 -10.20
N ALA A 103 -17.01 14.68 -9.38
CA ALA A 103 -15.61 14.55 -9.80
C ALA A 103 -15.20 13.11 -10.22
N LYS A 104 -16.12 12.14 -10.34
CA LYS A 104 -15.77 10.74 -10.65
C LYS A 104 -15.06 10.54 -12.00
N HIS A 105 -15.34 11.40 -12.97
CA HIS A 105 -14.72 11.39 -14.30
C HIS A 105 -13.27 11.88 -14.32
N GLN A 106 -12.76 12.46 -13.22
CA GLN A 106 -11.36 12.91 -13.16
C GLN A 106 -10.43 11.70 -13.05
N GLU A 107 -9.36 11.69 -13.85
CA GLU A 107 -8.43 10.56 -13.95
C GLU A 107 -7.13 10.76 -13.14
N ASN A 108 -7.14 11.64 -12.13
CA ASN A 108 -5.99 11.92 -11.26
C ASN A 108 -5.77 10.84 -10.19
N THR A 109 -5.65 9.60 -10.63
CA THR A 109 -5.52 8.41 -9.76
C THR A 109 -4.10 7.88 -9.71
N THR A 110 -3.75 7.27 -8.58
CA THR A 110 -2.38 6.92 -8.25
C THR A 110 -2.30 5.73 -7.32
N PHE A 111 -1.08 5.18 -7.21
CA PHE A 111 -0.69 4.24 -6.18
C PHE A 111 0.10 4.88 -5.04
N ASP A 112 0.53 6.13 -5.20
CA ASP A 112 1.34 6.87 -4.22
C ASP A 112 0.65 7.01 -2.86
N ASN A 113 1.43 7.08 -1.79
CA ASN A 113 0.92 7.18 -0.41
C ASN A 113 -0.06 6.05 -0.06
N ASN A 114 0.29 4.80 -0.36
CA ASN A 114 -0.52 3.61 -0.09
C ASN A 114 -1.93 3.69 -0.72
N THR A 115 -2.04 4.19 -1.96
CA THR A 115 -3.34 4.42 -2.62
C THR A 115 -3.67 3.30 -3.62
N THR A 116 -4.96 3.13 -3.89
CA THR A 116 -5.57 2.09 -4.73
C THR A 116 -5.48 0.67 -4.16
N HIS A 117 -4.28 0.12 -3.88
CA HIS A 117 -4.15 -1.26 -3.42
C HIS A 117 -4.73 -1.47 -2.00
N THR A 118 -4.56 -0.51 -1.10
CA THR A 118 -5.12 -0.58 0.27
C THR A 118 -6.63 -0.42 0.29
N GLN A 119 -7.19 0.44 -0.58
CA GLN A 119 -8.64 0.58 -0.76
C GLN A 119 -9.26 -0.73 -1.27
N ILE A 120 -8.59 -1.42 -2.21
CA ILE A 120 -9.03 -2.73 -2.67
C ILE A 120 -9.00 -3.75 -1.51
N THR A 121 -7.91 -3.82 -0.75
CA THR A 121 -7.78 -4.71 0.42
C THR A 121 -8.88 -4.46 1.46
N ALA A 122 -9.09 -3.19 1.82
CA ALA A 122 -10.12 -2.76 2.75
C ALA A 122 -11.53 -3.16 2.27
N LEU A 123 -11.86 -2.89 1.00
CA LEU A 123 -13.14 -3.30 0.43
C LEU A 123 -13.30 -4.81 0.39
N ALA A 124 -12.25 -5.57 0.08
CA ALA A 124 -12.29 -7.03 0.05
C ALA A 124 -12.59 -7.62 1.42
N GLN A 125 -12.01 -7.07 2.49
CA GLN A 125 -12.34 -7.45 3.86
C GLN A 125 -13.81 -7.14 4.19
N VAL A 126 -14.27 -5.91 3.89
CA VAL A 126 -15.66 -5.52 4.17
C VAL A 126 -16.65 -6.36 3.37
N TYR A 127 -16.39 -6.61 2.08
CA TYR A 127 -17.20 -7.51 1.25
C TYR A 127 -17.19 -8.93 1.81
N TYR A 128 -16.04 -9.45 2.24
CA TYR A 128 -15.94 -10.78 2.82
C TYR A 128 -16.87 -10.95 4.03
N ILE A 129 -16.96 -9.93 4.89
CA ILE A 129 -17.80 -9.91 6.10
C ILE A 129 -19.28 -9.68 5.77
N THR A 130 -19.57 -8.74 4.88
CA THR A 130 -20.93 -8.20 4.69
C THR A 130 -21.68 -8.79 3.49
N LYS A 131 -20.95 -9.31 2.50
CA LYS A 131 -21.46 -9.76 1.19
C LYS A 131 -22.23 -8.69 0.41
N ILE A 132 -21.96 -7.41 0.66
CA ILE A 132 -22.62 -6.30 -0.05
C ILE A 132 -21.99 -6.13 -1.44
N GLU A 133 -22.76 -6.38 -2.50
CA GLU A 133 -22.28 -6.49 -3.88
C GLU A 133 -21.62 -5.21 -4.45
N LYS A 134 -22.02 -4.01 -4.02
CA LYS A 134 -21.36 -2.76 -4.48
C LYS A 134 -19.87 -2.71 -4.16
N TYR A 135 -19.43 -3.34 -3.06
CA TYR A 135 -18.03 -3.41 -2.70
C TYR A 135 -17.26 -4.38 -3.60
N LYS A 136 -17.88 -5.53 -3.95
CA LYS A 136 -17.33 -6.45 -4.95
C LYS A 136 -17.13 -5.77 -6.30
N ALA A 137 -18.12 -5.02 -6.77
CA ALA A 137 -18.00 -4.28 -8.03
C ALA A 137 -16.84 -3.26 -7.99
N ALA A 138 -16.69 -2.52 -6.90
CA ALA A 138 -15.59 -1.57 -6.71
C ALA A 138 -14.21 -2.27 -6.70
N ILE A 139 -14.09 -3.43 -6.03
CA ILE A 139 -12.85 -4.24 -6.04
C ILE A 139 -12.49 -4.66 -7.47
N LEU A 140 -13.45 -5.18 -8.23
CA LEU A 140 -13.22 -5.63 -9.61
C LEU A 140 -12.77 -4.47 -10.52
N ASN A 141 -13.30 -3.26 -10.31
CA ASN A 141 -12.84 -2.06 -11.02
C ASN A 141 -11.41 -1.67 -10.64
N GLY A 142 -11.04 -1.75 -9.35
CA GLY A 142 -9.68 -1.50 -8.89
C GLY A 142 -8.66 -2.52 -9.43
N LEU A 143 -9.02 -3.81 -9.46
CA LEU A 143 -8.17 -4.86 -10.05
C LEU A 143 -8.00 -4.67 -11.57
N ARG A 144 -9.06 -4.20 -12.25
CA ARG A 144 -8.96 -3.81 -13.67
C ARG A 144 -7.99 -2.65 -13.87
N TYR A 145 -8.02 -1.65 -13.00
CA TYR A 145 -7.08 -0.52 -13.02
C TYR A 145 -5.63 -0.98 -12.82
N ILE A 146 -5.36 -1.86 -11.85
CA ILE A 146 -4.03 -2.48 -11.65
C ILE A 146 -3.56 -3.20 -12.91
N LYS A 147 -4.43 -4.00 -13.54
CA LYS A 147 -4.10 -4.71 -14.78
C LYS A 147 -3.83 -3.76 -15.95
N ALA A 148 -4.64 -2.72 -16.10
CA ALA A 148 -4.53 -1.76 -17.20
C ALA A 148 -3.30 -0.85 -17.10
N SER A 149 -2.82 -0.62 -15.88
CA SER A 149 -1.64 0.22 -15.61
C SER A 149 -0.31 -0.54 -15.62
N GLN A 150 -0.31 -1.88 -15.66
CA GLN A 150 0.94 -2.64 -15.72
C GLN A 150 1.60 -2.48 -17.09
N TYR A 151 2.88 -2.11 -17.09
CA TYR A 151 3.71 -2.09 -18.28
C TYR A 151 3.96 -3.49 -18.85
N ALA A 152 4.34 -3.56 -20.13
CA ALA A 152 4.66 -4.83 -20.78
C ALA A 152 5.82 -5.59 -20.10
N ASN A 153 6.74 -4.88 -19.46
CA ASN A 153 7.86 -5.43 -18.68
C ASN A 153 7.48 -5.81 -17.25
N GLY A 154 6.23 -5.62 -16.84
CA GLY A 154 5.71 -6.02 -15.53
C GLY A 154 5.71 -4.94 -14.45
N GLY A 155 6.30 -3.77 -14.71
CA GLY A 155 6.32 -2.68 -13.73
C GLY A 155 5.04 -1.84 -13.69
N TRP A 156 4.93 -0.96 -12.69
CA TRP A 156 3.81 -0.01 -12.55
C TRP A 156 4.28 1.43 -12.41
N PRO A 157 3.57 2.39 -13.02
CA PRO A 157 3.79 3.82 -12.79
C PRO A 157 3.28 4.23 -11.39
N GLN A 158 3.70 5.41 -10.93
CA GLN A 158 3.12 6.05 -9.75
C GLN A 158 1.69 6.53 -10.04
N TYR A 159 1.45 7.15 -11.20
CA TYR A 159 0.14 7.63 -11.64
C TYR A 159 -0.31 6.93 -12.93
N TYR A 160 -1.61 6.65 -13.03
CA TYR A 160 -2.21 6.15 -14.25
C TYR A 160 -3.61 6.78 -14.44
N PRO A 161 -3.96 7.31 -15.64
CA PRO A 161 -3.17 7.37 -16.89
C PRO A 161 -1.83 8.08 -16.77
N LEU A 162 -0.88 7.75 -17.65
CA LEU A 162 0.50 8.20 -17.53
C LEU A 162 0.62 9.72 -17.66
N GLU A 163 1.35 10.32 -16.74
CA GLU A 163 1.77 11.71 -16.85
C GLU A 163 3.10 11.84 -17.60
N THR A 164 3.50 13.08 -17.90
CA THR A 164 4.74 13.38 -18.64
C THR A 164 5.96 13.54 -17.75
N ASN A 165 5.80 13.52 -16.43
CA ASN A 165 6.88 13.68 -15.44
C ASN A 165 7.36 12.31 -14.90
N TYR A 166 8.19 12.31 -13.85
CA TYR A 166 8.77 11.09 -13.27
C TYR A 166 7.74 10.06 -12.79
N SER A 167 6.47 10.46 -12.55
CA SER A 167 5.40 9.58 -12.08
C SER A 167 5.05 8.45 -13.06
N ARG A 168 5.54 8.53 -14.30
CA ARG A 168 5.48 7.44 -15.28
C ARG A 168 6.47 6.31 -15.01
N HIS A 169 7.55 6.56 -14.29
CA HIS A 169 8.58 5.55 -14.06
C HIS A 169 8.04 4.35 -13.28
N ILE A 170 8.69 3.19 -13.43
CA ILE A 170 8.43 2.04 -12.57
C ILE A 170 8.75 2.47 -11.13
N THR A 171 7.74 2.50 -10.27
CA THR A 171 7.85 3.18 -8.97
C THR A 171 7.80 2.21 -7.81
N TYR A 172 8.87 2.14 -7.04
CA TYR A 172 8.93 1.45 -5.74
C TYR A 172 8.75 2.41 -4.55
N ASN A 173 9.03 3.70 -4.74
CA ASN A 173 8.83 4.75 -3.74
C ASN A 173 7.44 4.65 -3.08
N ASP A 174 7.39 4.85 -1.76
CA ASP A 174 6.17 4.82 -0.94
C ASP A 174 5.34 3.54 -1.19
N ASP A 175 6.05 2.42 -1.36
CA ASP A 175 5.51 1.07 -1.53
C ASP A 175 4.54 0.87 -2.70
N VAL A 176 4.62 1.71 -3.73
CA VAL A 176 3.75 1.60 -4.92
C VAL A 176 3.80 0.21 -5.53
N PHE A 177 4.99 -0.27 -5.91
CA PHE A 177 5.13 -1.60 -6.51
C PHE A 177 4.86 -2.72 -5.50
N SER A 178 5.50 -2.66 -4.33
CA SER A 178 5.42 -3.70 -3.29
C SER A 178 3.99 -3.88 -2.78
N GLY A 179 3.25 -2.79 -2.57
CA GLY A 179 1.85 -2.79 -2.15
C GLY A 179 0.92 -3.47 -3.15
N ILE A 180 1.08 -3.20 -4.44
CA ILE A 180 0.36 -3.92 -5.51
C ILE A 180 0.71 -5.41 -5.47
N MET A 181 1.99 -5.74 -5.32
CA MET A 181 2.45 -7.12 -5.32
C MET A 181 1.99 -7.90 -4.09
N TRP A 182 1.89 -7.29 -2.91
CA TRP A 182 1.31 -7.90 -1.72
C TRP A 182 -0.19 -8.22 -1.91
N LEU A 183 -0.95 -7.30 -2.50
CA LEU A 183 -2.36 -7.54 -2.85
C LEU A 183 -2.49 -8.71 -3.85
N LEU A 184 -1.68 -8.72 -4.91
CA LEU A 184 -1.71 -9.79 -5.90
C LEU A 184 -1.28 -11.13 -5.30
N LYS A 185 -0.26 -11.13 -4.43
CA LYS A 185 0.18 -12.32 -3.69
C LYS A 185 -0.93 -12.89 -2.83
N ASP A 186 -1.68 -12.04 -2.12
CA ASP A 186 -2.81 -12.47 -1.30
C ASP A 186 -3.91 -13.17 -2.12
N ILE A 187 -4.12 -12.70 -3.35
CA ILE A 187 -5.05 -13.33 -4.31
C ILE A 187 -4.50 -14.67 -4.78
N VAL A 188 -3.21 -14.73 -5.17
CA VAL A 188 -2.53 -15.95 -5.63
C VAL A 188 -2.47 -17.02 -4.53
N ASP A 189 -2.21 -16.62 -3.28
CA ASP A 189 -2.22 -17.48 -2.10
C ASP A 189 -3.64 -17.94 -1.72
N GLY A 190 -4.68 -17.45 -2.40
CA GLY A 190 -6.06 -17.89 -2.21
C GLY A 190 -6.68 -17.42 -0.90
N LYS A 191 -6.28 -16.25 -0.39
CA LYS A 191 -6.85 -15.72 0.86
C LYS A 191 -8.39 -15.64 0.79
N PRO A 192 -9.12 -15.94 1.89
CA PRO A 192 -10.58 -16.04 1.88
C PRO A 192 -11.31 -14.81 1.33
N ALA A 193 -10.77 -13.61 1.56
CA ALA A 193 -11.36 -12.36 1.10
C ALA A 193 -11.50 -12.26 -0.43
N TYR A 194 -10.68 -13.00 -1.19
CA TYR A 194 -10.62 -12.95 -2.65
C TYR A 194 -11.21 -14.20 -3.32
N GLN A 195 -11.80 -15.13 -2.56
CA GLN A 195 -12.35 -16.37 -3.11
C GLN A 195 -13.52 -16.17 -4.08
N PHE A 196 -14.15 -15.00 -4.05
CA PHE A 196 -15.24 -14.63 -4.96
C PHE A 196 -14.79 -14.42 -6.42
N LEU A 197 -13.48 -14.25 -6.66
CA LEU A 197 -12.92 -14.16 -8.00
C LEU A 197 -13.07 -15.51 -8.72
N ASP A 198 -13.48 -15.47 -9.98
CA ASP A 198 -13.57 -16.67 -10.79
C ASP A 198 -12.17 -17.18 -11.22
N VAL A 199 -12.14 -18.35 -11.87
CA VAL A 199 -10.89 -18.97 -12.31
C VAL A 199 -10.16 -18.14 -13.37
N THR A 200 -10.90 -17.42 -14.22
CA THR A 200 -10.34 -16.61 -15.30
C THR A 200 -9.64 -15.38 -14.71
N ASP A 201 -10.30 -14.69 -13.79
CA ASP A 201 -9.72 -13.54 -13.07
C ASP A 201 -8.47 -13.95 -12.29
N LYS A 202 -8.54 -15.07 -11.55
CA LYS A 202 -7.39 -15.59 -10.79
C LYS A 202 -6.20 -15.90 -11.70
N ASN A 203 -6.42 -16.56 -12.82
CA ASN A 203 -5.35 -16.90 -13.77
C ASN A 203 -4.73 -15.63 -14.39
N GLN A 204 -5.54 -14.63 -14.71
CA GLN A 204 -5.05 -13.36 -15.24
C GLN A 204 -4.22 -12.62 -14.19
N LEU A 205 -4.71 -12.51 -12.95
CA LEU A 205 -4.01 -11.84 -11.86
C LEU A 205 -2.72 -12.57 -11.46
N HIS A 206 -2.70 -13.91 -11.54
CA HIS A 206 -1.48 -14.70 -11.38
C HIS A 206 -0.45 -14.35 -12.46
N ALA A 207 -0.85 -14.25 -13.73
CA ALA A 207 0.08 -13.86 -14.79
C ALA A 207 0.61 -12.42 -14.63
N ILE A 208 -0.20 -11.50 -14.11
CA ILE A 208 0.20 -10.13 -13.77
C ILE A 208 1.21 -10.14 -12.61
N TYR A 209 0.97 -10.95 -11.58
CA TYR A 209 1.87 -11.15 -10.45
C TYR A 209 3.24 -11.68 -10.89
N GLU A 210 3.28 -12.74 -11.71
CA GLU A 210 4.54 -13.31 -12.23
C GLU A 210 5.34 -12.30 -13.05
N LYS A 211 4.68 -11.48 -13.87
CA LYS A 211 5.35 -10.38 -14.59
C LYS A 211 5.93 -9.34 -13.63
N GLY A 212 5.22 -9.03 -12.55
CA GLY A 212 5.72 -8.13 -11.50
C GLY A 212 7.00 -8.67 -10.85
N LEU A 213 7.03 -9.98 -10.53
CA LEU A 213 8.24 -10.64 -10.00
C LEU A 213 9.40 -10.57 -10.99
N ASP A 214 9.16 -10.86 -12.27
CA ASP A 214 10.17 -10.75 -13.32
C ASP A 214 10.74 -9.32 -13.44
N CYS A 215 9.89 -8.29 -13.35
CA CYS A 215 10.32 -6.90 -13.31
C CYS A 215 11.19 -6.58 -12.08
N ILE A 216 10.81 -7.07 -10.90
CA ILE A 216 11.59 -6.91 -9.66
C ILE A 216 12.99 -7.50 -9.83
N LEU A 217 13.10 -8.72 -10.37
CA LEU A 217 14.39 -9.36 -10.59
C LEU A 217 15.24 -8.60 -11.63
N LYS A 218 14.63 -8.13 -12.73
CA LYS A 218 15.32 -7.37 -13.78
C LYS A 218 15.78 -5.98 -13.35
N THR A 219 15.14 -5.40 -12.34
CA THR A 219 15.49 -4.09 -11.80
C THR A 219 16.44 -4.15 -10.61
N GLN A 220 16.84 -5.34 -10.13
CA GLN A 220 17.86 -5.43 -9.08
C GLN A 220 19.18 -4.82 -9.58
N ILE A 221 19.68 -3.81 -8.88
CA ILE A 221 20.84 -3.02 -9.31
C ILE A 221 22.08 -3.92 -9.28
N ASN A 222 22.74 -4.03 -10.42
CA ASN A 222 23.98 -4.78 -10.58
C ASN A 222 25.15 -3.84 -10.87
N ASP A 223 25.92 -3.51 -9.83
CA ASP A 223 27.09 -2.66 -9.96
C ASP A 223 28.33 -3.52 -10.26
N ALA A 224 28.76 -3.50 -11.52
CA ALA A 224 29.95 -4.19 -12.01
C ALA A 224 30.00 -5.70 -11.65
N GLY A 225 28.86 -6.40 -11.83
CA GLY A 225 28.75 -7.83 -11.56
C GLY A 225 28.44 -8.16 -10.09
N LYS A 226 28.18 -7.16 -9.24
CA LYS A 226 27.74 -7.33 -7.87
C LYS A 226 26.29 -6.86 -7.74
N PRO A 227 25.30 -7.76 -7.76
CA PRO A 227 23.93 -7.41 -7.47
C PRO A 227 23.78 -6.88 -6.04
N THR A 228 22.91 -5.90 -5.87
CA THR A 228 22.71 -5.17 -4.62
C THR A 228 21.24 -5.19 -4.23
N ALA A 229 20.60 -4.02 -4.18
CA ALA A 229 19.20 -3.82 -3.85
C ALA A 229 18.53 -3.00 -4.97
N TRP A 230 17.55 -2.15 -4.64
CA TRP A 230 16.74 -1.43 -5.62
C TRP A 230 16.75 0.09 -5.44
N CYS A 231 16.37 0.81 -6.50
CA CYS A 231 16.14 2.26 -6.53
C CYS A 231 14.68 2.57 -6.17
N GLN A 232 14.41 3.83 -5.79
CA GLN A 232 13.03 4.32 -5.63
C GLN A 232 12.22 4.25 -6.94
N GLN A 233 12.86 4.50 -8.08
CA GLN A 233 12.20 4.41 -9.38
C GLN A 233 13.17 4.06 -10.51
N TYR A 234 12.60 3.51 -11.58
CA TYR A 234 13.32 3.06 -12.77
C TYR A 234 12.62 3.55 -14.03
N ASP A 235 13.39 3.94 -15.03
CA ASP A 235 12.86 4.27 -16.35
C ASP A 235 12.10 3.06 -16.92
N GLU A 236 10.86 3.29 -17.37
CA GLU A 236 9.93 2.22 -17.73
C GLU A 236 10.28 1.52 -19.04
N ILE A 237 11.28 2.00 -19.77
CA ILE A 237 11.74 1.42 -21.03
C ILE A 237 13.06 0.67 -20.81
N THR A 238 14.04 1.34 -20.21
CA THR A 238 15.43 0.84 -20.05
C THR A 238 15.65 0.02 -18.79
N LEU A 239 14.72 0.08 -17.82
CA LEU A 239 14.82 -0.55 -16.50
C LEU A 239 16.03 -0.07 -15.70
N GLN A 240 16.57 1.11 -16.01
CA GLN A 240 17.68 1.71 -15.26
C GLN A 240 17.15 2.62 -14.15
N PRO A 241 17.85 2.71 -13.00
CA PRO A 241 17.53 3.68 -11.95
C PRO A 241 17.35 5.10 -12.51
N ALA A 242 16.26 5.76 -12.12
CA ALA A 242 15.86 7.06 -12.66
C ALA A 242 15.66 8.12 -11.56
N TRP A 243 15.72 9.40 -11.96
CA TRP A 243 15.41 10.52 -11.09
C TRP A 243 13.91 10.58 -10.78
N ALA A 244 13.55 11.03 -9.57
CA ALA A 244 12.21 11.52 -9.27
C ALA A 244 12.24 13.04 -9.09
N ARG A 245 12.05 13.52 -7.86
CA ARG A 245 12.21 14.94 -7.54
C ARG A 245 13.70 15.31 -7.60
N LYS A 246 14.02 16.60 -7.68
CA LYS A 246 15.41 17.11 -7.75
C LYS A 246 16.34 16.63 -6.62
N PHE A 247 15.77 16.20 -5.50
CA PHE A 247 16.51 15.70 -4.34
C PHE A 247 16.46 14.17 -4.23
N GLU A 248 16.07 13.46 -5.29
CA GLU A 248 15.88 12.00 -5.34
C GLU A 248 16.56 11.42 -6.58
N PRO A 249 17.90 11.33 -6.56
CA PRO A 249 18.69 10.82 -7.68
C PRO A 249 18.59 9.30 -7.83
N PRO A 250 18.94 8.77 -9.03
CA PRO A 250 19.25 7.36 -9.23
C PRO A 250 20.23 6.87 -8.17
N SER A 251 19.80 5.95 -7.32
CA SER A 251 20.58 5.49 -6.16
C SER A 251 20.07 4.15 -5.65
N ILE A 252 20.88 3.44 -4.88
CA ILE A 252 20.40 2.26 -4.13
C ILE A 252 19.69 2.77 -2.87
N CYS A 253 18.45 2.35 -2.67
CA CYS A 253 17.53 2.93 -1.69
C CYS A 253 17.11 1.89 -0.65
N ASN A 254 17.60 2.03 0.59
CA ASN A 254 17.40 0.99 1.61
C ASN A 254 15.94 0.80 2.00
N GLY A 255 15.21 1.90 2.22
CA GLY A 255 13.80 1.84 2.65
C GLY A 255 12.98 0.95 1.71
N GLU A 256 12.96 1.31 0.44
CA GLU A 256 12.08 0.63 -0.52
C GLU A 256 12.57 -0.78 -0.83
N SER A 257 13.90 -0.99 -0.73
CA SER A 257 14.49 -2.32 -0.88
C SER A 257 14.09 -3.28 0.23
N VAL A 258 13.83 -2.81 1.45
CA VAL A 258 13.43 -3.69 2.56
C VAL A 258 12.08 -4.33 2.26
N GLU A 259 11.10 -3.56 1.80
CA GLU A 259 9.78 -4.09 1.50
C GLU A 259 9.78 -5.06 0.31
N ILE A 260 10.62 -4.81 -0.70
CA ILE A 260 10.84 -5.79 -1.80
C ILE A 260 11.43 -7.08 -1.25
N VAL A 261 12.44 -7.02 -0.37
CA VAL A 261 13.05 -8.22 0.22
C VAL A 261 12.04 -8.99 1.07
N LEU A 262 11.23 -8.30 1.88
CA LEU A 262 10.19 -8.93 2.70
C LEU A 262 9.13 -9.62 1.83
N LEU A 263 8.70 -8.98 0.75
CA LEU A 263 7.79 -9.56 -0.25
C LEU A 263 8.37 -10.85 -0.85
N LEU A 264 9.61 -10.79 -1.35
CA LEU A 264 10.26 -11.95 -1.98
C LEU A 264 10.47 -13.09 -0.98
N MET A 265 10.83 -12.80 0.27
CA MET A 265 10.98 -13.79 1.34
C MET A 265 9.66 -14.46 1.74
N ALA A 266 8.52 -13.81 1.50
CA ALA A 266 7.20 -14.34 1.83
C ALA A 266 6.65 -15.29 0.75
N ILE A 267 7.32 -15.43 -0.39
CA ILE A 267 6.95 -16.36 -1.45
C ILE A 267 7.18 -17.79 -0.97
N LYS A 268 6.17 -18.65 -1.11
CA LYS A 268 6.29 -20.07 -0.74
C LYS A 268 7.06 -20.80 -1.83
N ASN A 269 8.04 -21.61 -1.43
CA ASN A 269 8.89 -22.38 -2.34
C ASN A 269 9.48 -21.51 -3.47
N PRO A 270 10.20 -20.42 -3.14
CA PRO A 270 10.75 -19.52 -4.15
C PRO A 270 11.78 -20.26 -5.01
N ASP A 271 11.86 -19.87 -6.28
CA ASP A 271 12.86 -20.41 -7.18
C ASP A 271 14.26 -19.82 -6.92
N LYS A 272 15.26 -20.35 -7.62
CA LYS A 272 16.65 -19.94 -7.43
C LYS A 272 16.88 -18.44 -7.68
N PRO A 273 16.37 -17.83 -8.78
CA PRO A 273 16.45 -16.39 -9.00
C PRO A 273 15.93 -15.53 -7.84
N ILE A 274 14.77 -15.86 -7.27
CA ILE A 274 14.21 -15.13 -6.13
C ILE A 274 15.11 -15.27 -4.89
N ILE A 275 15.58 -16.49 -4.61
CA ILE A 275 16.50 -16.74 -3.49
C ILE A 275 17.79 -15.93 -3.67
N ASP A 276 18.39 -15.95 -4.86
CA ASP A 276 19.61 -15.21 -5.16
C ASP A 276 19.40 -13.70 -5.00
N ALA A 277 18.28 -13.16 -5.49
CA ALA A 277 17.95 -11.74 -5.34
C ALA A 277 17.87 -11.31 -3.87
N VAL A 278 17.19 -12.11 -3.03
CA VAL A 278 17.13 -11.87 -1.58
C VAL A 278 18.53 -11.93 -0.95
N GLN A 279 19.33 -12.96 -1.25
CA GLN A 279 20.66 -13.10 -0.65
C GLN A 279 21.61 -11.98 -1.06
N ASN A 280 21.52 -11.50 -2.30
CA ASN A 280 22.29 -10.36 -2.78
C ASN A 280 21.94 -9.09 -2.00
N ALA A 281 20.65 -8.79 -1.83
CA ALA A 281 20.20 -7.61 -1.08
C ALA A 281 20.58 -7.69 0.41
N ILE A 282 20.41 -8.84 1.06
CA ILE A 282 20.84 -9.06 2.45
C ILE A 282 22.36 -8.91 2.61
N THR A 283 23.13 -9.43 1.65
CA THR A 283 24.59 -9.25 1.64
C THR A 283 24.95 -7.78 1.53
N TRP A 284 24.29 -7.04 0.63
CA TRP A 284 24.51 -5.61 0.47
C TRP A 284 24.12 -4.82 1.73
N PHE A 285 22.96 -5.09 2.35
CA PHE A 285 22.55 -4.43 3.61
C PHE A 285 23.59 -4.62 4.73
N LYS A 286 24.19 -5.82 4.84
CA LYS A 286 25.25 -6.08 5.83
C LYS A 286 26.52 -5.28 5.57
N GLN A 287 26.84 -5.04 4.29
CA GLN A 287 28.02 -4.29 3.86
C GLN A 287 27.81 -2.77 3.92
N SER A 288 26.62 -2.28 3.59
CA SER A 288 26.29 -0.86 3.48
C SER A 288 25.96 -0.20 4.82
N LYS A 289 25.74 -0.99 5.89
CA LYS A 289 25.41 -0.46 7.22
C LYS A 289 26.50 0.47 7.74
N ILE A 290 26.05 1.53 8.41
CA ILE A 290 26.90 2.51 9.05
C ILE A 290 26.89 2.23 10.56
N LEU A 291 28.08 2.01 11.12
CA LEU A 291 28.26 1.76 12.55
C LEU A 291 28.69 3.03 13.27
N ASN A 292 28.62 3.00 14.60
CA ASN A 292 29.13 4.05 15.50
C ASN A 292 28.56 5.45 15.19
N THR A 293 27.35 5.53 14.64
CA THR A 293 26.80 6.77 14.08
C THR A 293 25.36 6.95 14.56
N LYS A 294 25.05 8.17 15.03
CA LYS A 294 23.71 8.55 15.49
C LYS A 294 23.29 9.88 14.90
N VAL A 295 22.03 9.98 14.46
CA VAL A 295 21.42 11.25 14.06
C VAL A 295 20.73 11.86 15.28
N LYS A 296 21.12 13.07 15.67
CA LYS A 296 20.50 13.84 16.76
C LYS A 296 19.74 15.03 16.20
N THR A 297 18.55 15.27 16.74
CA THR A 297 17.80 16.50 16.46
C THR A 297 18.16 17.52 17.53
N ILE A 298 18.64 18.70 17.12
CA ILE A 298 19.08 19.78 18.00
C ILE A 298 18.29 21.06 17.72
N PRO A 299 18.14 21.99 18.68
CA PRO A 299 17.59 23.31 18.41
C PRO A 299 18.40 24.04 17.34
N ALA A 300 17.72 24.79 16.47
CA ALA A 300 18.34 25.60 15.42
C ALA A 300 17.56 26.91 15.21
N PRO A 301 18.18 27.94 14.63
CA PRO A 301 17.47 29.16 14.25
C PRO A 301 16.24 28.85 13.40
N ARG A 302 15.17 29.63 13.59
CA ARG A 302 13.93 29.45 12.86
C ARG A 302 14.20 29.57 11.35
N LEU A 303 13.95 28.49 10.64
CA LEU A 303 13.96 28.42 9.19
C LEU A 303 12.51 28.38 8.68
N GLN A 304 12.14 29.34 7.85
CA GLN A 304 10.86 29.34 7.15
C GLN A 304 11.11 29.13 5.66
N THR A 305 10.48 28.09 5.11
CA THR A 305 10.46 27.79 3.68
C THR A 305 9.01 27.86 3.19
N PRO A 306 8.76 27.88 1.86
CA PRO A 306 7.38 27.78 1.34
C PRO A 306 6.62 26.52 1.80
N TYR A 307 7.33 25.48 2.27
CA TYR A 307 6.76 24.16 2.57
C TYR A 307 6.70 23.84 4.06
N LYS A 308 7.58 24.43 4.88
CA LYS A 308 7.65 24.16 6.33
C LYS A 308 8.32 25.29 7.11
N ILE A 309 7.97 25.37 8.38
CA ILE A 309 8.70 26.10 9.41
C ILE A 309 9.45 25.07 10.26
N SER A 310 10.75 25.27 10.49
CA SER A 310 11.58 24.42 11.36
C SER A 310 12.30 25.29 12.40
N THR A 311 12.39 24.79 13.63
CA THR A 311 13.22 25.37 14.71
C THR A 311 14.25 24.37 15.21
N MET A 312 14.48 23.32 14.44
CA MET A 312 15.38 22.22 14.76
C MET A 312 16.24 21.89 13.53
N ASP A 313 17.41 21.32 13.79
CA ASP A 313 18.33 20.76 12.81
C ASP A 313 18.68 19.30 13.16
N LYS A 314 19.19 18.53 12.20
CA LYS A 314 19.66 17.17 12.40
C LYS A 314 21.16 17.09 12.15
N ILE A 315 21.91 16.69 13.16
CA ILE A 315 23.36 16.49 13.09
C ILE A 315 23.71 15.00 13.18
N VAL A 316 24.81 14.62 12.55
CA VAL A 316 25.41 13.29 12.66
C VAL A 316 26.50 13.34 13.73
N VAL A 317 26.45 12.42 14.69
CA VAL A 317 27.47 12.30 15.75
C VAL A 317 28.03 10.88 15.80
N ILE A 318 29.28 10.77 16.24
CA ILE A 318 29.90 9.46 16.54
C ILE A 318 29.38 8.97 17.89
N ASP A 319 28.89 7.74 17.92
CA ASP A 319 28.36 7.07 19.11
C ASP A 319 28.57 5.56 18.96
N SER A 320 29.58 5.01 19.65
CA SER A 320 29.94 3.59 19.56
C SER A 320 28.90 2.62 20.12
N ALA A 321 27.90 3.12 20.85
CA ALA A 321 26.78 2.33 21.36
C ALA A 321 25.54 2.41 20.45
N ALA A 322 25.59 3.23 19.39
CA ALA A 322 24.46 3.34 18.47
C ALA A 322 24.23 2.05 17.68
N PRO A 323 22.97 1.64 17.48
CA PRO A 323 22.66 0.55 16.57
C PRO A 323 23.08 0.91 15.13
N PRO A 324 23.30 -0.09 14.25
CA PRO A 324 23.57 0.19 12.85
C PRO A 324 22.47 1.04 12.23
N ILE A 325 22.87 1.99 11.38
CA ILE A 325 21.96 2.81 10.58
C ILE A 325 22.29 2.67 9.10
N TRP A 326 21.35 3.03 8.25
CA TRP A 326 21.54 3.13 6.81
C TRP A 326 21.10 4.51 6.36
N THR A 327 21.76 5.08 5.36
CA THR A 327 21.21 6.28 4.72
C THR A 327 20.08 5.91 3.75
N ARG A 328 19.27 6.91 3.40
CA ARG A 328 18.18 6.74 2.44
C ARG A 328 18.72 6.38 1.05
N TYR A 329 19.79 7.05 0.61
CA TYR A 329 20.36 6.92 -0.73
C TYR A 329 21.82 6.52 -0.68
N TYR A 330 22.22 5.53 -1.46
CA TYR A 330 23.61 5.18 -1.72
C TYR A 330 23.94 5.44 -3.18
N GLU A 331 25.03 6.14 -3.43
CA GLU A 331 25.53 6.42 -4.77
C GLU A 331 25.79 5.11 -5.53
N LEU A 332 25.28 5.01 -6.77
CA LEU A 332 25.53 3.87 -7.64
C LEU A 332 27.03 3.68 -7.85
N LYS A 333 27.48 2.43 -7.97
CA LYS A 333 28.87 2.01 -8.17
C LYS A 333 29.80 2.19 -6.96
N THR A 334 29.77 3.35 -6.30
CA THR A 334 30.68 3.63 -5.16
C THR A 334 30.12 3.17 -3.82
N HIS A 335 28.80 3.05 -3.72
CA HIS A 335 28.05 2.69 -2.51
C HIS A 335 28.35 3.62 -1.34
N ARG A 336 28.66 4.89 -1.64
CA ARG A 336 28.82 5.92 -0.62
C ARG A 336 27.46 6.47 -0.22
N PRO A 337 27.26 6.82 1.07
CA PRO A 337 26.09 7.57 1.48
C PRO A 337 25.93 8.86 0.65
N LEU A 338 24.75 9.04 0.07
CA LEU A 338 24.39 10.16 -0.79
C LEU A 338 23.34 11.04 -0.09
N PHE A 339 23.55 12.35 -0.16
CA PHE A 339 22.64 13.37 0.36
C PHE A 339 22.40 14.41 -0.74
N CYS A 340 21.17 14.91 -0.80
CA CYS A 340 20.74 15.83 -1.86
C CYS A 340 19.94 16.98 -1.26
N ASN A 341 19.82 18.04 -2.04
CA ASN A 341 19.06 19.24 -1.73
C ASN A 341 18.22 19.64 -2.96
N ARG A 342 17.51 20.78 -2.89
CA ARG A 342 16.56 21.17 -3.95
C ARG A 342 17.25 21.75 -5.20
N ASP A 343 18.56 21.92 -5.14
CA ASP A 343 19.49 22.46 -6.13
C ASP A 343 20.49 21.41 -6.65
N SER A 344 20.28 20.13 -6.32
CA SER A 344 21.07 18.99 -6.82
C SER A 344 20.89 18.74 -8.32
#